data_AF-A0A3B0PVG3-F1
#
_entry.id   AF-A0A3B0PVG3-F1
#
_cell.length_a   1.000
_cell.length_b   1.000
_cell.length_c   1.000
_cell.angle_alpha   90.00
_cell.angle_beta   90.00
_cell.angle_gamma   90.00
#
_symmetry.space_group_name_H-M   'P 1'
#
loop_
_entity.id
_entity.type
_entity.pdbx_description
1 polymer ?
#
loop_
_entity_poly.entity_id
_entity_poly.type
_entity_poly.pdbx_seq_one_letter_code
_entity_poly.pdbx_strand_id
1 'polypeptide(L)'
;MNKYRFFRLVFCFCFLGGLLYSYINKQNDLTKLRLEIPSLWSKLRQREQENIALGFLIDTIESPEHLMHIASLPEYQYLQYPTEDSVCVVTYESS
;
A
#
# COMPACT_ATOMS: atom_id res chain seq x y z
N MET A 1 -21.89 52.47 33.56
CA MET A 1 -21.05 51.39 34.11
C MET A 1 -21.35 49.98 33.56
N ASN A 2 -22.24 49.81 32.56
CA ASN A 2 -22.61 48.47 32.02
C ASN A 2 -21.86 48.05 30.75
N LYS A 3 -21.45 49.01 29.91
CA LYS A 3 -20.80 48.72 28.61
C LYS A 3 -19.50 47.91 28.79
N TYR A 4 -18.66 48.27 29.76
CA TYR A 4 -17.42 47.57 30.06
C TYR A 4 -17.64 46.13 30.56
N ARG A 5 -18.66 45.89 31.38
CA ARG A 5 -19.01 44.54 31.86
C ARG A 5 -19.51 43.66 30.72
N PHE A 6 -20.29 44.22 29.80
CA PHE A 6 -20.76 43.52 28.60
C PHE A 6 -19.60 43.14 27.67
N PHE A 7 -18.70 44.07 27.35
CA PHE A 7 -17.51 43.77 26.53
C PHE A 7 -16.61 42.72 27.18
N ARG A 8 -16.44 42.74 28.51
CA ARG A 8 -15.66 41.74 29.23
C ARG A 8 -16.29 40.34 29.16
N LEU A 9 -17.62 40.24 29.25
CA LEU A 9 -18.33 38.97 29.09
C LEU A 9 -18.21 38.43 27.67
N VAL A 10 -18.43 39.27 26.66
CA VAL A 10 -18.29 38.88 25.25
C VAL A 10 -16.87 38.39 24.97
N PHE A 11 -15.85 39.12 25.43
CA PHE A 11 -14.46 38.69 25.27
C PHE A 11 -14.18 37.34 25.95
N CYS A 12 -14.70 37.12 27.15
CA CYS A 12 -14.56 35.85 27.86
C CYS A 12 -15.23 34.69 27.11
N PHE A 13 -16.44 34.91 26.56
CA PHE A 13 -17.14 33.92 25.76
C PHE A 13 -16.42 33.61 24.44
N CYS A 14 -15.89 34.63 23.76
CA CYS A 14 -15.10 34.43 22.55
C CYS A 14 -13.81 33.66 22.84
N PHE A 15 -13.13 33.96 23.95
CA PHE A 15 -11.90 33.25 24.33
C PHE A 15 -12.19 31.78 24.67
N LEU A 16 -13.24 31.53 25.46
CA LEU A 16 -13.68 30.17 25.79
C LEU A 16 -14.11 29.39 24.55
N GLY A 17 -14.89 30.03 23.66
CA GLY A 17 -15.32 29.44 22.39
C GLY A 17 -14.14 29.13 21.46
N GLY A 18 -13.14 30.01 21.40
CA GLY A 18 -11.92 29.78 20.62
C GLY A 18 -11.09 28.61 21.15
N LEU A 19 -10.94 28.50 22.48
CA LEU A 19 -10.27 27.35 23.11
C LEU A 19 -11.01 26.04 22.84
N LEU A 20 -12.33 26.03 22.97
CA LEU A 20 -13.18 24.87 22.64
C LEU A 20 -13.07 24.47 21.18
N TYR A 21 -13.11 25.45 20.26
CA TYR A 21 -12.95 25.21 18.83
C TYR A 21 -11.57 24.60 18.53
N SER A 22 -10.50 25.16 19.09
CA SER A 22 -9.14 24.63 18.91
C SER A 22 -9.01 23.20 19.44
N TYR A 23 -9.62 22.92 20.60
CA TYR A 23 -9.63 21.59 21.20
C TYR A 23 -10.35 20.56 20.32
N ILE A 24 -11.56 20.89 19.85
CA ILE A 24 -12.34 20.03 18.96
C ILE A 24 -11.61 19.81 17.63
N ASN A 25 -11.00 20.86 17.07
CA ASN A 25 -10.27 20.73 15.82
C ASN A 25 -9.07 19.79 15.95
N LYS A 26 -8.34 19.87 17.07
CA LYS A 26 -7.23 18.94 17.36
C LYS A 26 -7.72 17.50 17.54
N GLN A 27 -8.88 17.29 18.15
CA GLN A 27 -9.50 15.96 18.22
C GLN A 27 -9.94 15.44 16.85
N ASN A 28 -10.48 16.31 15.99
CA ASN A 28 -10.89 15.95 14.64
C ASN A 28 -9.69 15.56 13.77
N ASP A 29 -8.56 16.25 13.90
CA ASP A 29 -7.34 15.90 13.15
C ASP A 29 -6.79 14.53 13.58
N LEU A 30 -6.79 14.23 14.89
CA LEU A 30 -6.45 12.90 15.38
C LEU A 30 -7.44 11.83 14.87
N THR A 31 -8.72 12.16 14.79
CA THR A 31 -9.76 11.23 14.30
C THR A 31 -9.59 10.96 12.81
N LYS A 32 -9.30 11.99 12.00
CA LYS A 32 -8.99 11.82 10.57
C LYS A 32 -7.79 10.90 10.37
N LEU A 33 -6.71 11.14 11.11
CA LEU A 33 -5.51 10.30 11.03
C LEU A 33 -5.82 8.84 11.44
N ARG A 34 -6.65 8.65 12.46
CA ARG A 34 -7.10 7.31 12.90
C ARG A 34 -7.94 6.58 11.86
N LEU A 35 -8.68 7.31 11.00
CA LEU A 35 -9.44 6.73 9.90
C LEU A 35 -8.57 6.38 8.70
N GLU A 36 -7.47 7.11 8.49
CA GLU A 36 -6.51 6.81 7.42
C GLU A 36 -5.77 5.49 7.65
N ILE A 37 -5.41 5.18 8.90
CA ILE A 37 -4.71 3.94 9.28
C ILE A 37 -5.40 2.67 8.77
N PRO A 38 -6.69 2.40 9.08
CA PRO A 38 -7.37 1.20 8.60
C PRO A 38 -7.52 1.18 7.08
N SER A 39 -7.68 2.35 6.44
CA SER A 39 -7.76 2.44 4.98
C SER A 39 -6.43 2.13 4.29
N LEU A 40 -5.30 2.54 4.89
CA LEU A 40 -3.97 2.22 4.41
C LEU A 40 -3.67 0.74 4.63
N TRP A 41 -4.09 0.19 5.77
CA TRP A 41 -3.91 -1.21 6.09
C TRP A 41 -4.73 -2.13 5.18
N SER A 42 -5.96 -1.75 4.81
CA SER A 42 -6.73 -2.51 3.82
C SER A 42 -6.06 -2.52 2.45
N LYS A 43 -5.52 -1.38 2.01
CA LYS A 43 -4.76 -1.27 0.76
C LYS A 43 -3.50 -2.11 0.78
N LEU A 44 -2.74 -2.07 1.88
CA LEU A 44 -1.53 -2.88 2.05
C LEU A 44 -1.86 -4.37 1.94
N ARG A 45 -2.87 -4.81 2.68
CA ARG A 45 -3.31 -6.21 2.67
C ARG A 45 -3.77 -6.67 1.28
N GLN A 46 -4.51 -5.81 0.57
CA GLN A 46 -4.92 -6.12 -0.81
C GLN A 46 -3.68 -6.34 -1.70
N ARG A 47 -2.69 -5.45 -1.63
CA ARG A 47 -1.46 -5.58 -2.42
C ARG A 47 -0.65 -6.82 -2.04
N GLU A 48 -0.57 -7.13 -0.76
CA GLU A 48 0.13 -8.33 -0.29
C GLU A 48 -0.56 -9.60 -0.81
N GLN A 49 -1.88 -9.63 -0.81
CA GLN A 49 -2.66 -10.75 -1.33
C GLN A 49 -2.54 -10.89 -2.85
N GLU A 50 -2.50 -9.78 -3.58
CA GLU A 50 -2.18 -9.76 -5.02
C GLU A 50 -0.77 -10.31 -5.28
N ASN A 51 0.22 -9.92 -4.46
CA ASN A 51 1.60 -10.39 -4.61
C ASN A 51 1.71 -11.89 -4.33
N ILE A 52 1.04 -12.39 -3.29
CA ILE A 52 0.96 -13.83 -3.00
C ILE A 52 0.32 -14.56 -4.18
N ALA A 53 -0.79 -14.07 -4.72
CA ALA A 53 -1.46 -14.69 -5.86
C ALA A 53 -0.57 -14.71 -7.12
N LEU A 54 0.16 -13.62 -7.37
CA LEU A 54 1.13 -13.55 -8.46
C LEU A 54 2.29 -14.53 -8.25
N GLY A 55 2.81 -14.64 -7.03
CA GLY A 55 3.82 -15.63 -6.67
C GLY A 55 3.35 -17.05 -6.96
N PHE A 56 2.15 -17.42 -6.51
CA PHE A 56 1.57 -18.73 -6.84
C PHE A 56 1.42 -18.96 -8.35
N LEU A 57 1.05 -17.92 -9.10
CA LEU A 57 0.90 -18.02 -10.54
C LEU A 57 2.25 -18.21 -11.23
N ILE A 58 3.29 -17.50 -10.79
CA ILE A 58 4.67 -17.68 -11.24
C ILE A 58 5.11 -19.12 -10.94
N ASP A 59 4.94 -19.59 -9.70
CA ASP A 59 5.31 -20.96 -9.32
C ASP A 59 4.58 -22.02 -10.16
N THR A 60 3.32 -21.74 -10.52
CA THR A 60 2.54 -22.64 -11.38
C THR A 60 3.09 -22.67 -12.80
N ILE A 61 3.44 -21.50 -13.37
CA ILE A 61 4.02 -21.40 -14.71
C ILE A 61 5.42 -22.02 -14.76
N GLU A 62 6.25 -21.74 -13.76
CA GLU A 62 7.62 -22.24 -13.63
C GLU A 62 7.66 -23.71 -13.19
N SER A 63 6.51 -24.30 -12.86
CA SER A 63 6.46 -25.71 -12.50
C SER A 63 6.96 -26.57 -13.69
N PRO A 64 7.89 -27.51 -13.45
CA PRO A 64 8.54 -28.26 -14.52
C PRO A 64 7.53 -29.08 -15.32
N GLU A 65 6.46 -29.56 -14.68
CA GLU A 65 5.38 -30.28 -15.37
C GLU A 65 4.65 -29.38 -16.38
N HIS A 66 4.34 -28.14 -16.00
CA HIS A 66 3.69 -27.17 -16.88
C HIS A 66 4.61 -26.77 -18.04
N LEU A 67 5.90 -26.53 -17.75
CA LEU A 67 6.90 -26.22 -18.77
C LEU A 67 7.10 -27.37 -19.76
N MET A 68 7.16 -28.61 -19.29
CA MET A 68 7.24 -29.79 -20.15
C MET A 68 5.99 -29.96 -21.02
N HIS A 69 4.79 -29.69 -20.46
CA HIS A 69 3.56 -29.68 -21.23
C HIS A 69 3.60 -28.62 -22.34
N ILE A 70 4.02 -27.39 -22.05
CA ILE A 70 4.17 -26.32 -23.05
C ILE A 70 5.18 -26.73 -24.13
N ALA A 71 6.32 -27.29 -23.75
CA ALA A 71 7.34 -27.74 -24.69
C ALA A 71 6.86 -28.88 -25.62
N SER A 72 5.82 -29.63 -25.22
CA SER A 72 5.22 -30.69 -26.04
C SER A 72 4.21 -30.19 -27.08
N LEU A 73 3.78 -28.93 -26.99
CA LEU A 73 2.83 -28.37 -27.94
C LEU A 73 3.49 -28.15 -29.31
N PRO A 74 2.77 -28.41 -30.42
CA PRO A 74 3.33 -28.30 -31.77
C PRO A 74 3.76 -26.87 -32.13
N GLU A 75 3.20 -25.87 -31.47
CA GLU A 75 3.56 -24.45 -31.63
C GLU A 75 4.97 -24.13 -31.13
N TYR A 76 5.58 -24.93 -30.26
CA TYR A 76 6.91 -24.67 -29.70
C TYR A 76 7.97 -25.65 -30.23
N GLN A 77 7.61 -26.49 -31.20
CA GLN A 77 8.47 -27.55 -31.72
C GLN A 77 9.71 -27.03 -32.48
N TYR A 78 9.72 -25.74 -32.86
CA TYR A 78 10.86 -25.07 -33.48
C TYR A 78 11.89 -24.56 -32.47
N LEU A 79 11.57 -24.50 -31.17
CA LEU A 79 12.51 -24.08 -30.14
C LEU A 79 13.53 -25.20 -29.92
N GLN A 80 14.79 -24.91 -30.22
CA GLN A 80 15.90 -25.81 -29.92
C GLN A 80 16.19 -25.76 -28.42
N TYR A 81 16.38 -26.93 -27.82
CA TYR A 81 16.88 -27.01 -26.44
C TYR A 81 18.30 -26.43 -26.40
N PRO A 82 18.58 -25.50 -25.47
CA PRO A 82 19.91 -24.93 -25.35
C PRO A 82 20.92 -26.04 -25.01
N THR A 83 21.99 -26.13 -25.80
CA THR A 83 23.15 -26.96 -25.51
C THR A 83 24.00 -26.28 -24.43
N GLU A 84 24.76 -27.06 -23.64
CA GLU A 84 25.53 -26.55 -22.50
C GLU A 84 26.44 -25.35 -22.85
N ASP A 85 26.96 -25.29 -24.08
CA ASP A 85 27.81 -24.19 -24.59
C ASP A 85 27.07 -22.84 -24.75
N SER A 86 25.73 -22.83 -24.72
CA SER A 86 24.90 -21.63 -24.93
C SER A 86 24.38 -20.98 -23.63
N VAL A 87 24.63 -21.60 -22.48
CA VAL A 87 24.13 -21.12 -21.19
C VAL A 87 25.18 -20.25 -20.49
N CYS A 88 25.04 -18.93 -20.63
CA CYS A 88 25.83 -17.97 -19.83
C CYS A 88 25.12 -17.68 -18.50
N VAL A 89 25.66 -18.20 -17.39
CA VAL A 89 25.20 -17.84 -16.05
C VAL A 89 25.76 -16.47 -15.70
N VAL A 90 24.89 -15.45 -15.70
CA VAL A 90 25.27 -14.09 -15.30
C VAL A 90 25.20 -13.99 -13.78
N THR A 91 26.33 -14.08 -13.10
CA THR A 91 26.45 -13.78 -11.67
C THR A 91 26.39 -12.26 -11.46
N TYR A 92 25.36 -11.80 -10.76
CA TYR A 92 25.25 -10.42 -10.30
C TYR A 92 26.09 -10.24 -9.02
N GLU A 93 27.18 -9.48 -9.13
CA GLU A 93 27.89 -9.00 -7.94
C GLU A 93 27.04 -7.93 -7.24
N SER A 94 26.58 -8.23 -6.03
CA SER A 94 25.90 -7.27 -5.16
C SER A 94 26.93 -6.25 -4.66
N SER A 95 26.86 -5.01 -5.17
CA SER A 95 27.55 -3.84 -4.59
C SER A 95 26.74 -3.23 -3.45
#